data_AF-A0A090D0X6-F1
#
_entry.id   AF-A0A090D0X6-F1
#
_cell.length_a   1.000
_cell.length_b   1.000
_cell.length_c   1.000
_cell.angle_alpha   90.00
_cell.angle_beta   90.00
_cell.angle_gamma   90.00
#
_symmetry.space_group_name_H-M   'P 1'
#
loop_
_entity.id
_entity.type
_entity.pdbx_description
1 polymer ?
#
loop_
_entity_poly.entity_id
_entity_poly.type
_entity_poly.pdbx_seq_one_letter_code
_entity_poly.pdbx_strand_id
1 'polypeptide(L)'
;MSLEKASQSLKIEGFTQHGVNRAIQREINPQNILDTLKNPIKINDIKIDAYGRASQRFIGAKAEVVINPETRRIISVNATSSRKVDKLLNAGNK
;
A
#
# COMPACT_ATOMS: atom_id res chain seq x y z
N MET A 1 -19.71 16.69 -3.47
CA MET A 1 -19.70 15.57 -2.51
C MET A 1 -18.26 15.36 -2.06
N SER A 2 -17.90 16.00 -0.95
CA SER A 2 -16.57 15.92 -0.37
C SER A 2 -16.47 14.61 0.40
N LEU A 3 -15.87 13.58 -0.21
CA LEU A 3 -15.64 12.33 0.48
C LEU A 3 -14.50 12.55 1.49
N GLU A 4 -14.90 12.54 2.75
CA GLU A 4 -14.07 12.54 3.94
C GLU A 4 -12.86 11.63 3.75
N LYS A 5 -11.72 12.06 4.31
CA LYS A 5 -10.57 11.20 4.59
C LYS A 5 -11.07 9.96 5.32
N ALA A 6 -11.28 8.88 4.59
CA ALA A 6 -11.68 7.61 5.14
C ALA A 6 -10.53 7.09 6.00
N SER A 7 -10.62 7.37 7.30
CA SER A 7 -10.18 6.51 8.39
C SER A 7 -10.95 5.18 8.34
N GLN A 8 -11.04 4.55 7.17
CA GLN A 8 -11.60 3.22 7.03
C GLN A 8 -10.50 2.24 7.37
N SER A 9 -10.66 1.57 8.51
CA SER A 9 -10.02 0.30 8.79
C SER A 9 -10.44 -0.72 7.72
N LEU A 10 -9.78 -0.66 6.56
CA LEU A 10 -10.05 -1.57 5.46
C LEU A 10 -9.66 -2.97 5.92
N LYS A 11 -10.65 -3.85 6.12
CA LYS A 11 -10.39 -5.25 6.43
C LYS A 11 -9.66 -5.90 5.26
N ILE A 12 -8.44 -6.35 5.50
CA ILE A 12 -7.63 -7.07 4.51
C ILE A 12 -7.99 -8.55 4.58
N GLU A 13 -8.40 -9.12 3.43
CA GLU A 13 -8.82 -10.53 3.32
C GLU A 13 -7.64 -11.48 3.05
N GLY A 14 -6.42 -10.94 2.92
CA GLY A 14 -5.17 -11.70 2.80
C GLY A 14 -4.38 -11.37 1.52
N PHE A 15 -3.51 -12.28 1.11
CA PHE A 15 -2.65 -12.12 -0.07
C PHE A 15 -3.18 -12.90 -1.27
N THR A 16 -2.96 -12.38 -2.48
CA THR A 16 -2.95 -13.21 -3.69
C THR A 16 -1.70 -14.10 -3.73
N GLN A 17 -1.69 -15.17 -4.53
CA GLN A 17 -0.48 -15.98 -4.73
C GLN A 17 0.71 -15.12 -5.20
N HIS A 18 0.46 -14.20 -6.13
CA HIS A 18 1.47 -13.24 -6.58
C HIS A 18 1.97 -12.38 -5.43
N GLY A 19 1.07 -11.88 -4.57
CA GLY A 19 1.43 -11.08 -3.40
C GLY A 19 2.36 -11.82 -2.43
N VAL A 20 2.07 -13.09 -2.14
CA VAL A 20 2.93 -13.95 -1.31
C VAL A 20 4.31 -14.10 -1.95
N ASN A 21 4.36 -14.47 -3.24
CA ASN A 21 5.62 -14.67 -3.96
C ASN A 21 6.48 -13.39 -3.94
N ARG A 22 5.87 -12.21 -4.07
CA ARG A 22 6.61 -10.93 -4.03
C ARG A 22 7.11 -10.58 -2.64
N ALA A 23 6.37 -10.92 -1.58
CA ALA A 23 6.84 -10.71 -0.21
C ALA A 23 8.10 -11.55 0.06
N ILE A 24 8.08 -12.82 -0.33
CA ILE A 24 9.21 -13.75 -0.17
C ILE A 24 10.40 -13.32 -1.03
N GLN A 25 10.21 -13.14 -2.33
CA GLN A 25 11.29 -12.81 -3.28
C GLN A 25 12.05 -11.53 -2.90
N ARG A 26 11.38 -10.58 -2.25
CA ARG A 26 11.93 -9.27 -1.90
C ARG A 26 12.25 -9.15 -0.42
N GLU A 27 12.13 -10.25 0.33
CA GLU A 27 12.47 -10.34 1.75
C GLU A 27 11.79 -9.24 2.58
N ILE A 28 10.53 -8.94 2.26
CA ILE A 28 9.78 -7.90 2.96
C ILE A 28 9.32 -8.46 4.30
N ASN A 29 9.84 -7.89 5.39
CA ASN A 29 9.42 -8.25 6.73
C ASN A 29 7.89 -8.06 6.89
N PRO A 30 7.13 -9.10 7.32
CA PRO A 30 5.69 -9.02 7.52
C PRO A 30 5.23 -7.88 8.44
N GLN A 31 6.04 -7.53 9.45
CA GLN A 31 5.74 -6.41 10.34
C GLN A 31 5.68 -5.08 9.58
N ASN A 32 6.59 -4.86 8.62
CA ASN A 32 6.57 -3.64 7.80
C ASN A 32 5.32 -3.54 6.92
N ILE A 33 4.78 -4.69 6.47
CA ILE A 33 3.51 -4.75 5.72
C ILE A 33 2.35 -4.35 6.63
N LEU A 34 2.28 -4.93 7.84
CA LEU A 34 1.27 -4.60 8.84
C LEU A 34 1.32 -3.12 9.23
N ASP A 35 2.52 -2.60 9.52
CA ASP A 35 2.75 -1.21 9.89
C ASP A 35 2.31 -0.26 8.76
N THR A 36 2.60 -0.61 7.51
CA THR A 36 2.18 0.17 6.34
C THR A 36 0.66 0.22 6.19
N LEU A 37 -0.04 -0.88 6.48
CA LEU A 37 -1.50 -0.95 6.40
C LEU A 37 -2.18 -0.18 7.54
N LYS A 38 -1.58 -0.19 8.74
CA LYS A 38 -2.12 0.54 9.91
C LYS A 38 -1.80 2.04 9.86
N ASN A 39 -0.57 2.38 9.48
CA ASN A 39 -0.01 3.72 9.58
C ASN A 39 0.73 4.11 8.27
N PRO A 40 0.03 4.23 7.13
CA PRO A 40 0.66 4.64 5.89
C PRO A 40 1.14 6.11 5.99
N ILE A 41 2.32 6.39 5.46
CA ILE A 41 2.80 7.76 5.22
C ILE A 41 1.94 8.42 4.12
N LYS A 42 1.60 7.65 3.09
CA LYS A 42 0.74 8.10 2.00
C LYS A 42 -0.13 6.97 1.48
N ILE A 43 -1.39 7.29 1.21
CA ILE A 43 -2.30 6.47 0.43
C ILE A 43 -2.46 7.14 -0.94
N ASN A 44 -2.15 6.43 -2.01
CA ASN A 44 -2.40 6.93 -3.37
C ASN A 44 -3.85 6.68 -3.78
N ASP A 45 -4.32 7.44 -4.77
CA ASP A 45 -5.61 7.20 -5.40
C ASP A 45 -5.68 5.80 -6.04
N ILE A 46 -6.90 5.29 -6.16
CA ILE A 46 -7.17 4.04 -6.86
C ILE A 46 -6.84 4.24 -8.35
N LYS A 47 -6.09 3.29 -8.91
CA LYS A 47 -5.78 3.22 -10.34
C LYS A 47 -6.49 2.04 -10.95
N ILE A 48 -7.10 2.26 -12.10
CA ILE A 48 -7.68 1.22 -12.96
C ILE A 48 -6.73 1.01 -14.14
N ASP A 49 -6.34 -0.24 -14.39
CA ASP A 49 -5.53 -0.58 -15.57
C ASP A 49 -6.39 -0.73 -16.85
N ALA A 50 -5.74 -0.99 -17.99
CA ALA A 50 -6.42 -1.15 -19.27
C ALA A 50 -7.38 -2.36 -19.33
N TYR A 51 -7.29 -3.28 -18.37
CA TYR A 51 -8.15 -4.45 -18.26
C TYR A 51 -9.26 -4.25 -17.21
N GLY A 52 -9.44 -3.03 -16.69
CA GLY A 52 -10.47 -2.71 -15.71
C GLY A 52 -10.13 -3.13 -14.28
N ARG A 53 -8.88 -3.49 -13.98
CA ARG A 53 -8.51 -3.99 -12.64
C ARG A 53 -8.14 -2.83 -11.74
N ALA A 54 -8.80 -2.75 -10.58
CA ALA A 54 -8.51 -1.75 -9.57
C ALA A 54 -7.29 -2.10 -8.71
N SER A 55 -6.47 -1.10 -8.40
CA SER A 55 -5.38 -1.20 -7.42
C SER A 55 -5.19 0.10 -6.64
N GLN A 56 -4.84 -0.03 -5.36
CA GLN A 56 -4.51 1.10 -4.49
C GLN A 56 -3.19 0.83 -3.77
N ARG A 57 -2.34 1.86 -3.67
CA ARG A 57 -1.02 1.74 -3.06
C ARG A 57 -0.94 2.51 -1.75
N PHE A 58 -0.55 1.80 -0.70
CA PHE A 58 -0.23 2.30 0.62
C PHE A 58 1.30 2.34 0.73
N ILE A 59 1.84 3.48 1.12
CA ILE A 59 3.28 3.71 1.24
C ILE A 59 3.58 3.92 2.72
N GLY A 60 4.32 3.00 3.32
CA GLY A 60 4.85 3.11 4.68
C GLY A 60 6.34 3.39 4.67
N ALA A 61 6.92 3.52 5.85
CA ALA A 61 8.34 3.88 6.03
C ALA A 61 9.31 2.82 5.46
N LYS A 62 8.91 1.54 5.47
CA LYS A 62 9.77 0.42 5.07
C LYS A 62 9.19 -0.45 3.96
N ALA A 63 7.87 -0.41 3.75
CA ALA A 63 7.21 -1.18 2.71
C ALA A 63 6.15 -0.35 1.96
N GLU A 64 5.86 -0.78 0.74
CA GLU A 64 4.73 -0.33 -0.05
C GLU A 64 3.82 -1.53 -0.29
N VAL A 65 2.54 -1.40 0.07
CA VAL A 65 1.54 -2.45 -0.05
C VAL A 65 0.53 -2.05 -1.11
N VAL A 66 0.35 -2.91 -2.11
CA VAL A 66 -0.64 -2.71 -3.19
C VAL A 66 -1.79 -3.67 -2.95
N ILE A 67 -2.99 -3.12 -2.81
CA ILE A 67 -4.22 -3.88 -2.62
C ILE A 67 -5.12 -3.72 -3.84
N ASN A 68 -5.94 -4.74 -4.11
CA ASN A 68 -7.14 -4.55 -4.92
C ASN A 68 -8.26 -4.08 -3.96
N PRO A 69 -8.84 -2.89 -4.12
CA PRO A 69 -9.83 -2.37 -3.17
C PRO A 69 -11.16 -3.14 -3.20
N GLU A 70 -11.50 -3.81 -4.29
CA GLU A 70 -12.74 -4.58 -4.46
C GLU A 70 -12.65 -5.93 -3.74
N THR A 71 -11.59 -6.69 -4.01
CA THR A 71 -11.36 -8.02 -3.40
C THR A 71 -10.69 -7.94 -2.02
N ARG A 72 -10.16 -6.75 -1.65
CA ARG A 72 -9.44 -6.48 -0.39
C ARG A 72 -8.22 -7.38 -0.17
N ARG A 73 -7.63 -7.88 -1.26
CA ARG A 73 -6.43 -8.72 -1.22
C ARG A 73 -5.18 -7.91 -1.57
N ILE A 74 -4.07 -8.26 -0.94
CA ILE A 74 -2.75 -7.74 -1.28
C ILE A 74 -2.29 -8.38 -2.61
N ILE A 75 -2.13 -7.54 -3.63
CA ILE A 75 -1.64 -7.93 -4.95
C ILE A 75 -0.12 -7.99 -4.95
N SER A 76 0.56 -7.02 -4.32
CA SER A 76 2.03 -6.92 -4.37
C SER A 76 2.58 -6.12 -3.19
N VAL A 77 3.84 -6.38 -2.85
CA VAL A 77 4.59 -5.62 -1.83
C VAL A 77 5.99 -5.25 -2.32
N ASN A 78 6.49 -4.09 -1.94
CA ASN A 78 7.84 -3.59 -2.29
C ASN A 78 8.49 -2.96 -1.06
N ALA A 79 9.82 -2.83 -1.05
CA ALA A 79 10.49 -1.98 -0.06
C ALA A 79 10.28 -0.49 -0.39
N THR A 80 10.19 0.36 0.62
CA THR A 80 10.24 1.81 0.45
C THR A 80 11.67 2.30 0.65
N SER A 81 12.19 3.10 -0.29
CA SER A 81 13.51 3.71 -0.11
C SER A 81 13.46 4.90 0.84
N SER A 82 14.51 5.11 1.63
CA SER A 82 14.62 6.25 2.55
C SER A 82 14.41 7.59 1.82
N ARG A 83 15.01 7.74 0.63
CA ARG A 83 14.83 8.95 -0.21
C ARG A 83 13.36 9.24 -0.52
N LYS A 84 12.53 8.21 -0.75
CA LYS A 84 11.10 8.38 -1.01
C LYS A 84 10.35 8.76 0.27
N VAL A 85 10.72 8.15 1.41
CA VAL A 85 10.18 8.52 2.73
C VAL A 85 10.46 9.99 3.04
N ASP A 86 11.72 10.42 2.93
CA ASP A 86 12.14 11.80 3.21
C ASP A 86 11.38 12.78 2.33
N LYS A 87 11.24 12.47 1.03
CA LYS A 87 10.47 13.31 0.10
C LYS A 87 9.01 13.42 0.53
N LEU A 88 8.37 12.33 0.95
CA LEU A 88 6.97 12.32 1.35
C LEU A 88 6.72 13.06 2.67
N LEU A 89 7.60 12.87 3.65
CA LEU A 89 7.51 13.56 4.94
C LEU A 89 7.77 15.07 4.80
N ASN A 90 8.74 15.46 3.96
CA ASN A 90 9.07 16.88 3.75
C ASN A 90 8.10 17.60 2.81
N ALA A 91 7.44 16.88 1.88
CA ALA A 91 6.43 17.47 1.00
C ALA A 91 5.14 17.87 1.74
N GLY A 92 4.88 17.31 2.94
CA GLY A 92 3.76 17.72 3.79
C GLY A 92 4.05 18.93 4.68
N ASN A 93 5.30 19.41 4.72
CA ASN A 93 5.76 20.51 5.57
C ASN A 93 5.99 21.83 4.79
N LYS A 94 5.54 21.90 3.54
CA LYS A 94 5.52 23.11 2.70
C LYS A 94 4.08 23.50 2.42
#